data_AF-A0A444JY15-F1
#
_entry.id   AF-A0A444JY15-F1
#
_cell.length_a   1.000
_cell.length_b   1.000
_cell.length_c   1.000
_cell.angle_alpha   90.00
_cell.angle_beta   90.00
_cell.angle_gamma   90.00
#
_symmetry.space_group_name_H-M   'P 1'
#
loop_
_entity.id
_entity.type
_entity.pdbx_description
1 polymer ?
#
loop_
_entity_poly.entity_id
_entity_poly.type
_entity_poly.pdbx_seq_one_letter_code
_entity_poly.pdbx_strand_id
1 'polypeptide(L)'
;CKAGWIAVHRHPDAAPSVSVFPGFAALLAALPASATIAVDMPIGLPDSSQKGGRGPEALVRPLLGGRQSSVFSIPSRAALYAEIDDFTTVEAWYEAHRRASEVAKVRSDPPRGVSIQAFGIFSKIREIDSLL
;
A
#
# COMPACT_ATOMS: atom_id res chain seq x y z
N CYS A 1 -11.21 5.31 0.11
CA CYS A 1 -12.66 5.62 0.11
C CYS A 1 -13.28 5.06 -1.16
N LYS A 2 -14.59 4.72 -1.19
CA LYS A 2 -15.27 4.33 -2.45
C LYS A 2 -15.19 5.42 -3.52
N ALA A 3 -15.14 6.68 -3.10
CA ALA A 3 -14.97 7.85 -3.97
C ALA A 3 -13.50 8.18 -4.31
N GLY A 4 -12.54 7.32 -3.93
CA GLY A 4 -11.11 7.52 -4.18
C GLY A 4 -10.31 7.92 -2.93
N TRP A 5 -9.57 9.02 -3.02
CA TRP A 5 -8.63 9.54 -2.02
C TRP A 5 -9.17 10.78 -1.34
N ILE A 6 -8.99 10.87 -0.02
CA ILE A 6 -9.25 12.08 0.74
C ILE A 6 -7.92 12.74 1.08
N ALA A 7 -7.80 14.04 0.84
CA ALA A 7 -6.64 14.82 1.23
C ALA A 7 -7.05 15.97 2.14
N VAL A 8 -6.30 16.15 3.21
CA VAL A 8 -6.29 17.39 3.99
C VAL A 8 -5.07 18.17 3.52
N HIS A 9 -5.28 19.36 2.99
CA HIS A 9 -4.20 20.19 2.46
C HIS A 9 -4.33 21.63 2.96
N ARG A 10 -3.19 22.29 3.12
CA ARG A 10 -3.09 23.64 3.68
C ARG A 10 -2.08 24.46 2.88
N HIS A 11 -2.51 25.61 2.38
CA HIS A 11 -1.59 26.64 1.90
C HIS A 11 -1.03 27.45 3.09
N PRO A 12 0.18 28.02 2.99
CA PRO A 12 0.89 28.67 4.11
C PRO A 12 0.05 29.64 4.96
N ASP A 13 -0.90 30.35 4.35
CA ASP A 13 -1.74 31.36 4.99
C ASP A 13 -3.25 31.03 4.99
N ALA A 14 -3.61 29.79 4.68
CA ALA A 14 -5.01 29.35 4.65
C ALA A 14 -5.33 28.40 5.82
N ALA A 15 -6.62 28.29 6.14
CA ALA A 15 -7.10 27.17 6.95
C ALA A 15 -6.93 25.85 6.16
N PRO A 16 -6.70 24.71 6.84
CA PRO A 16 -6.74 23.41 6.18
C PRO A 16 -8.09 23.21 5.48
N SER A 17 -8.04 22.67 4.27
CA SER A 17 -9.22 22.30 3.51
C SER A 17 -9.18 20.81 3.17
N VAL A 18 -10.36 20.25 2.92
CA VAL A 18 -10.53 18.83 2.61
C VAL A 18 -11.04 18.70 1.19
N SER A 19 -10.45 17.77 0.44
CA SER A 19 -10.88 17.46 -0.92
C SER A 19 -10.88 15.95 -1.13
N VAL A 20 -11.82 15.47 -1.95
CA VAL A 20 -11.89 14.08 -2.37
C VAL A 20 -11.54 14.00 -3.85
N PHE A 21 -10.62 13.12 -4.21
CA PHE A 21 -10.13 12.91 -5.55
C PHE A 21 -10.46 11.49 -6.02
N PRO A 22 -10.87 11.30 -7.29
CA PRO A 22 -11.21 9.97 -7.80
C PRO A 22 -10.00 9.02 -7.81
N GLY A 23 -8.78 9.56 -7.91
CA GLY A 23 -7.54 8.79 -7.88
C GLY A 23 -6.32 9.59 -7.41
N PHE A 24 -5.22 8.90 -7.14
CA PHE A 24 -3.98 9.48 -6.63
C PHE A 24 -3.32 10.39 -7.68
N ALA A 25 -3.37 10.00 -8.96
CA ALA A 25 -2.91 10.86 -10.06
C ALA A 25 -3.66 12.20 -10.12
N ALA A 26 -5.00 12.18 -9.92
CA ALA A 26 -5.81 13.39 -9.88
C ALA A 26 -5.49 14.26 -8.66
N LEU A 27 -5.18 13.63 -7.52
CA LEU A 27 -4.70 14.33 -6.32
C LEU A 27 -3.37 15.03 -6.59
N LEU A 28 -2.39 14.34 -7.18
CA LEU A 28 -1.09 14.93 -7.51
C LEU A 28 -1.22 16.10 -8.49
N ALA A 29 -2.06 15.96 -9.51
CA ALA A 29 -2.29 17.01 -10.51
C ALA A 29 -2.98 18.27 -9.93
N ALA A 30 -3.74 18.12 -8.84
CA ALA A 30 -4.44 19.22 -8.18
C ALA A 30 -3.57 20.00 -7.17
N LEU A 31 -2.44 19.41 -6.73
CA LEU A 31 -1.54 20.05 -5.78
C LEU A 31 -0.33 20.68 -6.48
N PRO A 32 0.26 21.74 -5.92
CA PRO A 32 1.49 22.30 -6.46
C PRO A 32 2.60 21.25 -6.51
N ALA A 33 3.45 21.28 -7.54
CA ALA A 33 4.57 20.34 -7.68
C ALA A 33 5.57 20.40 -6.50
N SER A 34 5.60 21.51 -5.75
CA SER A 34 6.40 21.69 -4.54
C SER A 34 5.72 21.17 -3.26
N ALA A 35 4.51 20.61 -3.35
CA ALA A 35 3.80 20.11 -2.19
C ALA A 35 4.50 18.87 -1.62
N THR A 36 4.68 18.84 -0.30
CA THR A 36 5.08 17.62 0.41
C THR A 36 3.83 16.84 0.77
N ILE A 37 3.76 15.58 0.34
CA ILE A 37 2.58 14.72 0.53
C ILE A 37 2.96 13.59 1.47
N ALA A 38 2.33 13.56 2.64
CA ALA A 38 2.31 12.39 3.49
C ALA A 38 1.09 11.55 3.13
N VAL A 39 1.31 10.27 2.80
CA VAL A 39 0.24 9.32 2.48
C VAL A 39 0.34 8.15 3.44
N ASP A 40 -0.79 7.77 4.02
CA ASP A 40 -0.90 6.57 4.84
C ASP A 40 -1.01 5.34 3.94
N MET A 41 0.05 5.06 3.17
CA MET A 41 0.22 3.85 2.37
C MET A 41 1.71 3.55 2.18
N PRO A 42 2.09 2.28 2.01
CA PRO A 42 3.47 1.92 1.74
C PRO A 42 3.93 2.43 0.37
N ILE A 43 5.12 3.04 0.35
CA ILE A 43 5.85 3.51 -0.83
C ILE A 43 7.20 2.77 -0.92
N GLY A 44 7.66 2.47 -2.14
CA GLY A 44 8.92 1.78 -2.38
C GLY A 44 8.80 0.28 -2.13
N LEU A 45 8.19 -0.42 -3.09
CA LEU A 45 7.99 -1.87 -3.02
C LEU A 45 9.32 -2.59 -3.28
N PRO A 46 9.66 -3.61 -2.49
CA PRO A 46 10.86 -4.39 -2.72
C PRO A 46 10.65 -5.41 -3.85
N ASP A 47 11.73 -5.84 -4.51
CA ASP A 47 11.68 -6.98 -5.43
C ASP A 47 11.60 -8.32 -4.68
N SER A 48 12.15 -8.35 -3.45
CA SER A 48 12.14 -9.46 -2.52
C SER A 48 11.95 -8.97 -1.09
N SER A 49 11.06 -9.60 -0.32
CA SER A 49 10.80 -9.25 1.08
C SER A 49 11.68 -10.08 2.02
N GLN A 50 12.29 -9.43 3.00
CA GLN A 50 13.12 -10.09 4.01
C GLN A 50 12.43 -10.10 5.38
N LYS A 51 12.95 -10.89 6.32
CA LYS A 51 12.48 -10.86 7.72
C LYS A 51 12.54 -9.44 8.27
N GLY A 52 11.40 -8.95 8.73
CA GLY A 52 11.25 -7.60 9.27
C GLY A 52 10.64 -6.60 8.28
N GLY A 53 10.68 -6.91 6.98
CA GLY A 53 10.10 -6.09 5.92
C GLY A 53 11.03 -4.98 5.43
N ARG A 54 10.47 -3.86 4.97
CA ARG A 54 11.23 -2.68 4.53
C ARG A 54 11.92 -2.00 5.72
N GLY A 55 12.89 -1.12 5.43
CA GLY A 55 13.62 -0.34 6.45
C GLY A 55 12.73 0.25 7.55
N PRO A 56 11.69 1.06 7.21
CA PRO A 56 10.78 1.61 8.22
C PRO A 56 10.06 0.56 9.07
N GLU A 57 9.63 -0.54 8.44
CA GLU A 57 8.92 -1.63 9.13
C GLU A 57 9.83 -2.37 10.11
N ALA A 58 11.07 -2.65 9.70
CA ALA A 58 12.08 -3.29 10.53
C ALA A 58 12.47 -2.41 11.72
N LEU A 59 12.61 -1.10 11.51
CA LEU A 59 13.00 -0.12 12.54
C LEU A 59 11.92 0.12 13.58
N VAL A 60 10.64 0.18 13.18
CA VAL A 60 9.54 0.45 14.13
C VAL A 60 9.15 -0.79 14.94
N ARG A 61 9.29 -1.99 14.38
CA ARG A 61 8.85 -3.25 14.99
C ARG A 61 9.36 -3.49 16.42
N PRO A 62 10.65 -3.32 16.76
CA PRO A 62 11.13 -3.52 18.13
C PRO A 62 10.56 -2.51 19.13
N LEU A 63 10.08 -1.35 18.67
CA LEU A 63 9.50 -0.30 19.53
C LEU A 63 8.07 -0.62 19.99
N LEU A 64 7.41 -1.62 19.38
CA LEU A 64 5.99 -1.91 19.61
C LEU A 64 5.72 -2.98 20.68
N GLY A 65 6.75 -3.57 21.29
CA GLY A 65 6.58 -4.57 22.36
C GLY A 65 5.72 -5.75 21.89
N GLY A 66 4.60 -6.04 22.56
CA GLY A 66 3.66 -7.10 22.14
C GLY A 66 2.87 -6.82 20.86
N ARG A 67 2.92 -5.59 20.33
CA ARG A 67 2.13 -5.14 19.16
C ARG A 67 2.91 -5.20 17.85
N GLN A 68 4.02 -5.94 17.79
CA GLN A 68 4.84 -6.05 16.58
C GLN A 68 4.02 -6.53 15.37
N SER A 69 3.03 -7.41 15.60
CA SER A 69 2.15 -7.94 14.56
C SER A 69 1.23 -6.88 13.92
N SER A 70 1.08 -5.70 14.53
CA SER A 70 0.34 -4.57 13.94
C SER A 70 1.08 -3.89 12.79
N VAL A 71 2.37 -4.19 12.60
CA VAL A 71 3.14 -3.76 11.43
C VAL A 71 3.07 -4.87 10.39
N PHE A 72 2.32 -4.64 9.33
CA PHE A 72 2.29 -5.51 8.17
C PHE A 72 3.50 -5.22 7.29
N SER A 73 4.24 -6.26 6.95
CA SER A 73 5.31 -6.13 5.96
C SER A 73 4.72 -6.19 4.56
N ILE A 74 5.03 -5.19 3.72
CA ILE A 74 4.56 -5.21 2.35
C ILE A 74 5.23 -6.36 1.57
N PRO A 75 4.47 -7.15 0.79
CA PRO A 75 5.06 -8.17 -0.06
C PRO A 75 5.79 -7.52 -1.24
N SER A 76 6.47 -8.35 -2.03
CA SER A 76 7.20 -7.87 -3.20
C SER A 76 6.29 -7.21 -4.23
N ARG A 77 6.85 -6.33 -5.07
CA ARG A 77 6.15 -5.75 -6.22
C ARG A 77 5.51 -6.84 -7.08
N ALA A 78 6.22 -7.94 -7.35
CA ALA A 78 5.69 -9.05 -8.13
C ALA A 78 4.39 -9.65 -7.53
N ALA A 79 4.30 -9.79 -6.21
CA ALA A 79 3.10 -10.29 -5.56
C ALA A 79 1.94 -9.28 -5.62
N LEU A 80 2.24 -7.99 -5.54
CA LEU A 80 1.25 -6.91 -5.66
C LEU A 80 0.59 -6.88 -7.05
N TYR A 81 1.38 -7.19 -8.08
CA TYR A 81 0.97 -7.19 -9.49
C TYR A 81 0.55 -8.57 -10.02
N ALA A 82 0.56 -9.60 -9.17
CA ALA A 82 0.14 -10.95 -9.58
C ALA A 82 -1.31 -10.98 -10.08
N GLU A 83 -2.18 -10.13 -9.51
CA GLU A 83 -3.59 -10.00 -9.86
C GLU A 83 -4.00 -8.54 -9.80
N ILE A 84 -4.33 -7.97 -10.95
CA ILE A 84 -4.64 -6.53 -11.09
C ILE A 84 -6.11 -6.25 -11.38
N ASP A 85 -6.87 -7.26 -11.80
CA ASP A 85 -8.26 -7.13 -12.18
C ASP A 85 -9.16 -6.84 -10.97
N ASP A 86 -10.28 -6.18 -11.23
CA ASP A 86 -11.34 -6.01 -10.24
C ASP A 86 -12.09 -7.33 -10.03
N PHE A 87 -12.52 -7.56 -8.79
CA PHE A 87 -13.22 -8.78 -8.40
C PHE A 87 -14.69 -8.51 -8.16
N THR A 88 -15.55 -9.25 -8.87
CA THR A 88 -17.01 -9.14 -8.74
C THR A 88 -17.61 -10.18 -7.80
N THR A 89 -16.84 -11.20 -7.40
CA THR A 89 -17.25 -12.24 -6.45
C THR A 89 -16.22 -12.43 -5.35
N VAL A 90 -16.67 -12.94 -4.21
CA VAL A 90 -15.81 -13.21 -3.04
C VAL A 90 -14.86 -14.38 -3.35
N GLU A 91 -15.32 -15.36 -4.12
CA GLU A 91 -14.55 -16.52 -4.53
C GLU A 91 -13.36 -16.11 -5.42
N ALA A 92 -13.61 -15.26 -6.43
CA ALA A 92 -12.56 -14.73 -7.30
C ALA A 92 -11.53 -13.92 -6.50
N TRP A 93 -11.99 -13.15 -5.51
CA TRP A 93 -11.10 -12.40 -4.63
C TRP A 93 -10.20 -13.30 -3.79
N TYR A 94 -10.72 -14.38 -3.21
CA TYR A 94 -9.91 -15.35 -2.46
C TYR A 94 -8.96 -16.16 -3.35
N GLU A 95 -9.35 -16.48 -4.58
CA GLU A 95 -8.46 -17.10 -5.56
C GLU A 95 -7.29 -16.19 -5.93
N ALA A 96 -7.57 -14.91 -6.17
CA ALA A 96 -6.54 -13.93 -6.46
C ALA A 96 -5.59 -13.72 -5.27
N HIS A 97 -6.13 -13.67 -4.05
CA HIS A 97 -5.32 -13.63 -2.82
C HIS A 97 -4.38 -14.83 -2.70
N ARG A 98 -4.86 -16.04 -3.03
CA ARG A 98 -4.03 -17.26 -3.04
C ARG A 98 -2.91 -17.15 -4.07
N ARG A 99 -3.19 -16.73 -5.30
CA ARG A 99 -2.17 -16.55 -6.35
C ARG A 99 -1.12 -15.51 -5.96
N ALA A 100 -1.55 -14.35 -5.46
CA ALA A 100 -0.63 -13.34 -4.94
C ALA A 100 0.23 -13.86 -3.77
N SER A 101 -0.35 -14.68 -2.89
CA SER A 101 0.37 -15.31 -1.77
C SER A 101 1.43 -16.32 -2.23
N GLU A 102 1.18 -17.08 -3.29
CA GLU A 102 2.19 -17.98 -3.86
C GLU A 102 3.38 -17.20 -4.43
N VAL A 103 3.12 -16.11 -5.16
CA VAL A 103 4.19 -15.22 -5.65
C VAL A 103 4.97 -14.60 -4.49
N ALA A 104 4.28 -14.16 -3.43
CA ALA A 104 4.92 -13.59 -2.24
C ALA A 104 5.86 -14.58 -1.56
N LYS A 105 5.43 -15.84 -1.36
CA LYS A 105 6.25 -16.89 -0.74
C LYS A 105 7.55 -17.14 -1.51
N VAL A 106 7.48 -17.20 -2.84
CA VAL A 106 8.65 -17.39 -3.71
C VAL A 106 9.62 -16.21 -3.63
N ARG A 107 9.10 -15.01 -3.37
CA ARG A 107 9.86 -13.76 -3.35
C ARG A 107 10.18 -13.27 -1.93
N SER A 108 10.12 -14.13 -0.93
CA SER A 108 10.39 -13.73 0.46
C SER A 108 11.25 -14.72 1.23
N ASP A 109 12.10 -14.22 2.11
CA ASP A 109 12.86 -15.01 3.08
C ASP A 109 12.64 -14.51 4.52
N PRO A 110 12.06 -15.32 5.43
CA PRO A 110 11.48 -16.64 5.19
C PRO A 110 10.22 -16.56 4.30
N PRO A 111 9.80 -17.66 3.65
CA PRO A 111 8.59 -17.70 2.83
C PRO A 111 7.34 -17.23 3.60
N ARG A 112 6.66 -16.21 3.09
CA ARG A 112 5.46 -15.62 3.69
C ARG A 112 4.42 -15.27 2.64
N GLY A 113 3.18 -15.68 2.90
CA GLY A 113 2.03 -15.26 2.10
C GLY A 113 1.61 -13.82 2.40
N VAL A 114 0.65 -13.32 1.63
CA VAL A 114 0.08 -11.99 1.79
C VAL A 114 -0.98 -12.03 2.90
N SER A 115 -0.99 -11.07 3.82
CA SER A 115 -2.12 -10.97 4.77
C SER A 115 -3.37 -10.50 4.03
N ILE A 116 -4.54 -11.02 4.43
CA ILE A 116 -5.79 -10.68 3.76
C ILE A 116 -6.12 -9.17 3.83
N GLN A 117 -5.69 -8.52 4.92
CA GLN A 117 -5.79 -7.07 5.11
C GLN A 117 -4.88 -6.29 4.15
N ALA A 118 -3.62 -6.74 3.95
CA ALA A 118 -2.73 -6.12 2.98
C ALA A 118 -3.29 -6.28 1.57
N PHE A 119 -3.79 -7.46 1.22
CA PHE A 119 -4.40 -7.71 -0.09
C PHE A 119 -5.58 -6.76 -0.39
N GLY A 120 -6.41 -6.47 0.62
CA GLY A 120 -7.54 -5.53 0.49
C GLY A 120 -7.16 -4.10 0.11
N ILE A 121 -5.90 -3.69 0.27
CA ILE A 121 -5.40 -2.35 -0.11
C ILE A 121 -4.45 -2.38 -1.32
N PHE A 122 -4.23 -3.53 -1.97
CA PHE A 122 -3.31 -3.66 -3.11
C PHE A 122 -3.62 -2.69 -4.24
N SER A 123 -4.90 -2.50 -4.58
CA SER A 123 -5.31 -1.57 -5.64
C SER A 123 -4.84 -0.14 -5.36
N LYS A 124 -4.89 0.30 -4.10
CA LYS A 124 -4.44 1.64 -3.68
C LYS A 124 -2.92 1.76 -3.60
N ILE A 125 -2.23 0.69 -3.27
CA ILE A 125 -0.77 0.66 -3.32
C ILE A 125 -0.28 0.72 -4.77
N ARG A 126 -0.91 -0.04 -5.67
CA ARG A 126 -0.59 -0.02 -7.12
C ARG A 126 -0.80 1.36 -7.73
N GLU A 127 -1.86 2.05 -7.32
CA GLU A 127 -2.16 3.40 -7.79
C GLU A 127 -1.04 4.41 -7.45
N ILE A 128 -0.37 4.22 -6.32
CA ILE A 128 0.81 5.01 -5.95
C ILE A 128 2.06 4.50 -6.68
N ASP A 129 2.32 3.18 -6.68
CA ASP A 129 3.54 2.59 -7.28
C ASP A 129 3.62 2.88 -8.79
N SER A 130 2.50 2.99 -9.51
CA SER A 130 2.50 3.31 -10.94
C SER A 130 2.92 4.75 -11.28
N LEU A 131 3.11 5.61 -10.27
CA LEU A 131 3.44 7.03 -10.41
C LEU A 131 4.88 7.34 -9.94
N LEU A 132 5.65 6.31 -9.55
CA LEU A 132 7.04 6.39 -9.10
C LEU A 132 7.99 5.87 -10.18
#